data_AF-A0A3N5V534-F1
#
_entry.id   AF-A0A3N5V534-F1
#
_cell.length_a   1.000
_cell.length_b   1.000
_cell.length_c   1.000
_cell.angle_alpha   90.00
_cell.angle_beta   90.00
_cell.angle_gamma   90.00
#
_symmetry.space_group_name_H-M   'P 1'
#
loop_
_entity.id
_entity.type
_entity.pdbx_description
1 polymer ?
#
loop_
_entity_poly.entity_id
_entity_poly.type
_entity_poly.pdbx_seq_one_letter_code
_entity_poly.pdbx_strand_id
1 'polypeptide(L)'
;MRAATRGGPVLMSLIVFLTLGSGSLAMADDKLRGPWPQPVVTQPAGQSAPETSVPGLAVRGALTAWHTVLSRADGPRSVMYPTASGYLGQAVAKHGMLIGVMMTADRLLHEWDEQRRAPRIIKYGISRSYDSVEANDFWWA
;
A
#
# COMPACT_ATOMS: atom_id res chain seq x y z
N MET A 1 1.14 -0.67 -63.61
CA MET A 1 1.03 0.63 -62.92
C MET A 1 0.47 0.39 -61.52
N ARG A 2 1.21 0.86 -60.50
CA ARG A 2 0.91 0.99 -59.06
C ARG A 2 0.61 -0.27 -58.22
N ALA A 3 1.66 -0.78 -57.58
CA ALA A 3 1.59 -1.46 -56.29
C ALA A 3 1.68 -0.41 -55.17
N ALA A 4 0.84 -0.52 -54.13
CA ALA A 4 0.91 0.29 -52.92
C ALA A 4 0.70 -0.61 -51.68
N THR A 5 1.83 -1.16 -51.23
CA THR A 5 2.28 -1.35 -49.84
C THR A 5 1.24 -1.43 -48.71
N ARG A 6 1.07 -2.65 -48.15
CA ARG A 6 0.66 -2.92 -46.77
C ARG A 6 1.82 -2.57 -45.82
N GLY A 7 1.70 -1.51 -45.01
CA GLY A 7 2.43 -1.35 -43.75
C GLY A 7 1.39 -1.42 -42.63
N GLY A 8 1.41 -2.33 -41.65
CA GLY A 8 2.54 -2.97 -40.98
C GLY A 8 2.35 -2.65 -39.49
N PRO A 9 1.75 -3.54 -38.67
CA PRO A 9 1.42 -3.27 -37.26
C PRO A 9 2.66 -3.05 -36.36
N VAL A 10 3.86 -3.04 -36.94
CA VAL A 10 5.15 -2.81 -36.29
C VAL A 10 5.26 -1.39 -35.71
N LEU A 11 4.54 -0.41 -36.26
CA LEU A 11 4.60 0.98 -35.78
C LEU A 11 3.85 1.20 -34.44
N MET A 12 2.84 0.38 -34.11
CA MET A 12 2.16 0.48 -32.82
C MET A 12 2.95 -0.17 -31.67
N SER A 13 3.80 -1.16 -31.95
CA SER A 13 4.67 -1.77 -30.92
C SER A 13 5.85 -0.86 -30.51
N LEU A 14 6.24 0.11 -31.35
CA LEU A 14 7.32 1.06 -31.05
C LEU A 14 6.87 2.19 -30.10
N ILE A 15 5.57 2.50 -30.05
CA ILE A 15 5.01 3.54 -29.17
C ILE A 15 4.81 3.04 -27.73
N VAL A 16 4.63 1.72 -27.56
CA VAL A 16 4.50 1.08 -26.23
C VAL A 16 5.86 0.96 -25.51
N PHE A 17 6.99 0.99 -26.23
CA PHE A 17 8.33 0.91 -25.64
C PHE A 17 9.01 2.26 -25.37
N LEU A 18 8.48 3.38 -25.88
CA LEU A 18 9.10 4.71 -25.77
C LEU A 18 8.49 5.63 -24.70
N THR A 19 7.49 5.18 -23.95
CA THR A 19 6.95 5.88 -22.76
C THR A 19 7.43 5.30 -21.43
N LEU A 20 8.31 4.30 -21.47
CA LEU A 20 9.00 3.69 -20.30
C LEU A 20 10.34 4.37 -19.96
N GLY A 21 10.66 5.53 -20.55
CA GLY A 21 11.99 6.15 -20.48
C GLY A 21 12.00 7.61 -20.02
N SER A 22 11.47 7.90 -18.83
CA SER A 22 11.74 9.17 -18.11
C SER A 22 12.02 8.87 -16.64
N GLY A 23 13.17 8.24 -16.40
CA GLY A 23 13.67 7.99 -15.06
C GLY A 23 13.89 9.30 -14.31
N SER A 24 13.24 9.45 -13.15
CA SER A 24 13.73 10.34 -12.11
C SER A 24 14.82 9.58 -11.35
N LEU A 25 16.07 9.84 -11.74
CA LEU A 25 17.28 9.50 -10.98
C LEU A 25 17.29 10.37 -9.71
N ALA A 26 16.54 9.96 -8.69
CA ALA A 26 16.75 10.44 -7.34
C ALA A 26 17.81 9.54 -6.69
N MET A 27 19.02 10.11 -6.61
CA MET A 27 20.22 9.64 -5.91
C MET A 27 19.96 8.55 -4.86
N ALA A 28 20.45 7.33 -5.14
CA ALA A 28 20.69 6.34 -4.11
C ALA A 28 21.81 6.88 -3.20
N ASP A 29 21.44 7.44 -2.06
CA ASP A 29 22.37 7.80 -0.98
C ASP A 29 22.82 6.48 -0.32
N ASP A 30 23.76 5.80 -0.99
CA ASP A 30 24.30 4.51 -0.58
C ASP A 30 25.23 4.71 0.63
N LYS A 31 24.61 4.86 1.81
CA LYS A 31 25.31 4.82 3.09
C LYS A 31 25.55 3.36 3.44
N LEU A 32 26.75 2.89 3.09
CA LEU A 32 27.37 1.67 3.59
C LEU A 32 27.00 1.45 5.07
N ARG A 33 26.09 0.50 5.34
CA ARG A 33 25.65 0.15 6.68
C ARG A 33 26.75 -0.65 7.39
N GLY A 34 27.69 0.05 8.00
CA GLY A 34 28.62 -0.56 8.94
C GLY A 34 27.90 -1.01 10.22
N PRO A 35 28.42 -2.01 10.97
CA PRO A 35 27.81 -2.54 12.19
C PRO A 35 27.91 -1.59 13.40
N TRP A 36 28.24 -0.32 13.19
CA TRP A 36 28.40 0.67 14.25
C TRP A 36 27.09 1.42 14.50
N PRO A 37 26.75 1.73 15.76
CA PRO A 37 25.56 2.49 16.09
C PRO A 37 25.65 3.88 15.45
N GLN A 38 24.72 4.16 14.54
CA GLN A 38 24.59 5.46 13.91
C GLN A 38 24.14 6.48 14.98
N PRO A 39 24.70 7.69 15.00
CA PRO A 39 24.17 8.73 15.87
C PRO A 39 22.68 8.89 15.57
N VAL A 40 21.85 8.69 16.59
CA VAL A 40 20.41 8.93 16.51
C VAL A 40 20.26 10.42 16.27
N VAL A 41 20.17 10.81 15.01
CA VAL A 41 19.61 12.10 14.65
C VAL A 41 18.16 12.01 15.09
N THR A 42 17.87 12.49 16.31
CA THR A 42 16.51 12.79 16.71
C THR A 42 16.07 13.92 15.81
N GLN A 43 15.60 13.57 14.61
CA GLN A 43 14.90 14.49 13.76
C GLN A 43 13.64 14.84 14.55
N PRO A 44 13.49 16.06 15.08
CA PRO A 44 12.25 16.45 15.72
C PRO A 44 11.19 16.18 14.68
N ALA A 45 10.20 15.34 15.01
CA ALA A 45 9.19 14.82 14.10
C ALA A 45 8.86 15.90 13.08
N GLY A 46 9.52 15.78 11.91
CA GLY A 46 9.43 16.80 10.89
C GLY A 46 7.98 16.76 10.55
N GLN A 47 7.24 17.82 10.87
CA GLN A 47 5.99 18.07 10.19
C GLN A 47 6.44 18.26 8.75
N SER A 48 6.53 17.16 8.00
CA SER A 48 6.82 17.16 6.58
C SER A 48 5.85 18.17 6.02
N ALA A 49 6.39 19.30 5.54
CA ALA A 49 5.57 20.35 4.95
C ALA A 49 4.59 19.63 4.02
N PRO A 50 3.28 19.91 4.13
CA PRO A 50 2.27 19.09 3.48
C PRO A 50 2.69 18.90 2.02
N GLU A 51 2.96 17.67 1.60
CA GLU A 51 3.43 17.43 0.24
C GLU A 51 2.34 17.92 -0.71
N THR A 52 2.60 19.07 -1.32
CA THR A 52 1.69 19.72 -2.29
C THR A 52 1.87 19.15 -3.70
N SER A 53 2.70 18.12 -3.84
CA SER A 53 2.79 17.34 -5.05
C SER A 53 1.41 16.74 -5.37
N VAL A 54 1.05 16.70 -6.65
CA VAL A 54 -0.22 16.10 -7.11
C VAL A 54 -0.39 14.66 -6.57
N PRO A 55 0.65 13.79 -6.56
CA PRO A 55 0.57 12.48 -5.94
C PRO A 55 0.34 12.53 -4.42
N GLY A 56 1.06 13.41 -3.70
CA GLY A 56 0.91 13.56 -2.25
C GLY A 56 -0.49 14.02 -1.84
N LEU A 57 -1.08 14.94 -2.61
CA LEU A 57 -2.45 15.39 -2.40
C LEU A 57 -3.48 14.29 -2.68
N ALA A 58 -3.28 13.49 -3.73
CA ALA A 58 -4.16 12.36 -4.05
C ALA A 58 -4.12 11.30 -2.94
N VAL A 59 -2.93 10.95 -2.45
CA VAL A 59 -2.75 10.01 -1.32
C VAL A 59 -3.43 10.56 -0.06
N ARG A 60 -3.23 11.85 0.25
CA ARG A 60 -3.84 12.48 1.42
C ARG A 60 -5.37 12.53 1.32
N GLY A 61 -5.90 12.83 0.13
CA GLY A 61 -7.33 12.81 -0.13
C GLY A 61 -7.93 11.41 0.06
N ALA A 62 -7.27 10.38 -0.48
CA ALA A 62 -7.68 8.99 -0.32
C ALA A 62 -7.68 8.54 1.14
N LEU A 63 -6.61 8.84 1.90
CA LEU A 63 -6.53 8.57 3.34
C LEU A 63 -7.62 9.31 4.13
N THR A 64 -7.93 10.55 3.77
CA THR A 64 -8.98 11.34 4.44
C THR A 64 -10.37 10.75 4.17
N ALA A 65 -10.67 10.40 2.91
CA ALA A 65 -11.91 9.72 2.55
C ALA A 65 -12.04 8.35 3.26
N TRP A 66 -10.93 7.61 3.35
CA TRP A 66 -10.85 6.35 4.07
C TRP A 66 -11.22 6.47 5.54
N HIS A 67 -10.59 7.39 6.26
CA HIS A 67 -10.86 7.60 7.68
C HIS A 67 -12.27 8.12 7.96
N THR A 68 -12.80 8.98 7.10
CA THR A 68 -14.07 9.66 7.37
C THR A 68 -15.29 8.84 6.96
N VAL A 69 -15.20 8.09 5.86
CA VAL A 69 -16.34 7.38 5.27
C VAL A 69 -16.27 5.88 5.56
N LEU A 70 -15.16 5.25 5.18
CA LEU A 70 -15.03 3.79 5.23
C LEU A 70 -14.86 3.26 6.66
N SER A 71 -14.01 3.90 7.47
CA SER A 71 -13.78 3.45 8.86
C SER A 71 -15.04 3.51 9.74
N ARG A 72 -15.89 4.53 9.55
CA ARG A 72 -17.16 4.66 10.30
C ARG A 72 -18.16 3.56 9.94
N ALA A 73 -18.22 3.17 8.68
CA ALA A 73 -19.14 2.13 8.21
C ALA A 73 -18.68 0.72 8.60
N ASP A 74 -17.37 0.49 8.62
CA ASP A 74 -16.75 -0.83 8.75
C ASP A 74 -16.56 -1.26 10.23
N GLY A 75 -16.22 -0.32 11.12
CA GLY A 75 -15.90 -0.58 12.53
C GLY A 75 -16.89 -1.46 13.32
N PRO A 76 -18.21 -1.16 13.30
CA PRO A 76 -19.20 -1.90 14.09
C PRO A 76 -19.58 -3.27 13.51
N ARG A 77 -19.35 -3.51 12.22
CA ARG A 77 -19.82 -4.72 11.51
C ARG A 77 -18.73 -5.77 11.31
N SER A 78 -17.47 -5.37 11.35
CA SER A 78 -16.36 -6.28 11.11
C SER A 78 -16.23 -7.32 12.24
N VAL A 79 -16.15 -8.57 11.83
CA VAL A 79 -15.91 -9.75 12.67
C VAL A 79 -14.42 -9.92 12.97
N MET A 80 -13.54 -9.31 12.18
CA MET A 80 -12.10 -9.36 12.36
C MET A 80 -11.55 -8.14 13.10
N TYR A 81 -10.36 -8.31 13.68
CA TYR A 81 -9.59 -7.26 14.30
C TYR A 81 -8.13 -7.28 13.81
N PRO A 82 -7.57 -6.15 13.35
CA PRO A 82 -8.24 -4.88 13.08
C PRO A 82 -9.32 -5.01 11.98
N THR A 83 -10.22 -4.03 11.91
CA THR A 83 -11.22 -3.93 10.84
C THR A 83 -10.52 -3.82 9.48
N ALA A 84 -11.19 -4.10 8.35
CA ALA A 84 -10.58 -3.95 7.02
C ALA A 84 -10.04 -2.52 6.81
N SER A 85 -10.81 -1.54 7.29
CA SER A 85 -10.43 -0.14 7.41
C SER A 85 -9.13 0.10 8.20
N GLY A 86 -9.04 -0.46 9.40
CA GLY A 86 -7.85 -0.34 10.25
C GLY A 86 -6.64 -1.06 9.67
N TYR A 87 -6.86 -2.23 9.07
CA TYR A 87 -5.83 -3.05 8.46
C TYR A 87 -5.18 -2.36 7.27
N LEU A 88 -5.96 -1.78 6.33
CA LEU A 88 -5.36 -1.02 5.22
C LEU A 88 -4.52 0.13 5.75
N GLY A 89 -5.00 0.86 6.76
CA GLY A 89 -4.24 1.97 7.35
C GLY A 89 -2.88 1.51 7.88
N GLN A 90 -2.84 0.37 8.57
CA GLN A 90 -1.61 -0.24 9.07
C GLN A 90 -0.72 -0.75 7.93
N ALA A 91 -1.29 -1.44 6.94
CA ALA A 91 -0.56 -2.01 5.81
C ALA A 91 0.02 -0.91 4.89
N VAL A 92 -0.72 0.18 4.66
CA VAL A 92 -0.24 1.35 3.91
C VAL A 92 0.84 2.10 4.69
N ALA A 93 0.70 2.23 6.01
CA ALA A 93 1.74 2.84 6.83
C ALA A 93 3.05 2.03 6.81
N LYS A 94 2.97 0.70 6.73
CA LYS A 94 4.13 -0.20 6.76
C LYS A 94 4.76 -0.44 5.39
N HIS A 95 3.95 -0.68 4.35
CA HIS A 95 4.41 -1.11 3.02
C HIS A 95 4.09 -0.12 1.89
N GLY A 96 3.45 1.01 2.19
CA GLY A 96 3.01 1.99 1.19
C GLY A 96 1.66 1.67 0.55
N MET A 97 1.11 2.63 -0.19
CA MET A 97 -0.28 2.57 -0.70
C MET A 97 -0.55 1.31 -1.55
N LEU A 98 0.31 1.04 -2.53
CA LEU A 98 0.07 -0.04 -3.48
C LEU A 98 0.07 -1.41 -2.79
N ILE A 99 1.12 -1.69 -2.01
CA ILE A 99 1.25 -2.96 -1.30
C ILE A 99 0.18 -3.08 -0.21
N GLY A 100 -0.11 -2.01 0.52
CA GLY A 100 -1.17 -2.02 1.53
C GLY A 100 -2.53 -2.36 0.95
N VAL A 101 -2.87 -1.80 -0.22
CA VAL A 101 -4.12 -2.13 -0.93
C VAL A 101 -4.13 -3.59 -1.36
N MET A 102 -3.03 -4.11 -1.93
CA MET A 102 -2.94 -5.51 -2.34
C MET A 102 -3.08 -6.47 -1.17
N MET A 103 -2.38 -6.21 -0.05
CA MET A 103 -2.49 -7.02 1.17
C MET A 103 -3.89 -6.98 1.77
N THR A 104 -4.57 -5.84 1.68
CA THR A 104 -5.95 -5.72 2.18
C THR A 104 -6.92 -6.47 1.27
N ALA A 105 -6.72 -6.42 -0.05
CA ALA A 105 -7.53 -7.17 -1.01
C ALA A 105 -7.36 -8.68 -0.81
N ASP A 106 -6.12 -9.14 -0.67
CA ASP A 106 -5.79 -10.54 -0.35
C ASP A 106 -6.51 -10.96 0.94
N ARG A 107 -6.38 -10.15 2.00
CA ARG A 107 -7.06 -10.35 3.28
C ARG A 107 -8.58 -10.53 3.17
N LEU A 108 -9.23 -9.68 2.38
CA LEU A 108 -10.68 -9.74 2.19
C LEU A 108 -11.12 -11.00 1.44
N LEU A 109 -10.28 -11.55 0.57
CA LEU A 109 -10.60 -12.75 -0.20
C LEU A 109 -10.62 -14.02 0.66
N HIS A 110 -9.74 -14.12 1.67
CA HIS A 110 -9.69 -15.29 2.57
C HIS A 110 -10.32 -15.06 3.96
N GLU A 111 -10.87 -13.86 4.23
CA GLU A 111 -11.48 -13.49 5.52
C GLU A 111 -12.51 -14.53 6.02
N TRP A 112 -13.32 -15.10 5.11
CA TRP A 112 -14.37 -16.06 5.48
C TRP A 112 -13.82 -17.33 6.14
N ASP A 113 -12.69 -17.85 5.63
CA ASP A 113 -12.05 -19.04 6.18
C ASP A 113 -11.21 -18.69 7.41
N GLU A 114 -10.57 -17.51 7.40
CA GLU A 114 -9.69 -17.06 8.48
C GLU A 114 -10.45 -16.87 9.79
N GLN A 115 -11.73 -16.49 9.75
CA GLN A 115 -12.58 -16.40 10.94
C GLN A 115 -12.64 -17.68 11.78
N ARG A 116 -12.42 -18.86 11.17
CA ARG A 116 -12.44 -20.17 11.84
C ARG A 116 -11.08 -20.58 12.39
N ARG A 117 -9.99 -20.00 11.89
CA ARG A 117 -8.60 -20.43 12.16
C ARG A 117 -7.86 -19.43 13.02
N ALA A 118 -8.10 -18.13 12.80
CA ALA A 118 -7.47 -17.05 13.51
C ALA A 118 -7.78 -17.10 15.02
N PRO A 119 -6.81 -16.72 15.87
CA PRO A 119 -7.01 -16.61 17.30
C PRO A 119 -8.11 -15.60 17.61
N ARG A 120 -8.99 -15.94 18.54
CA ARG A 120 -10.11 -15.10 18.94
C ARG A 120 -9.72 -14.20 20.11
N ILE A 121 -9.95 -12.91 19.96
CA ILE A 121 -9.67 -11.90 20.99
C ILE A 121 -10.94 -11.15 21.37
N ILE A 122 -11.01 -10.66 22.61
CA ILE A 122 -12.11 -9.80 23.05
C ILE A 122 -11.69 -8.35 22.88
N LYS A 123 -12.37 -7.62 21.99
CA LYS A 123 -12.17 -6.17 21.79
C LYS A 123 -13.52 -5.47 21.81
N TYR A 124 -13.62 -4.40 22.58
CA TYR A 124 -14.85 -3.62 22.76
C TYR A 124 -16.05 -4.48 23.24
N GLY A 125 -15.80 -5.47 24.09
CA GLY A 125 -16.83 -6.38 24.61
C GLY A 125 -17.34 -7.42 23.61
N ILE A 126 -16.77 -7.48 22.40
CA ILE A 126 -17.15 -8.44 21.35
C ILE A 126 -15.95 -9.34 21.04
N SER A 127 -16.23 -10.63 20.86
CA SER A 127 -15.27 -11.62 20.39
C SER A 127 -15.00 -11.42 18.89
N ARG A 128 -13.76 -11.14 18.51
CA ARG A 128 -13.31 -10.93 17.12
C ARG A 128 -12.17 -11.86 16.77
N SER A 129 -12.04 -12.22 15.50
CA SER A 129 -10.90 -12.99 14.99
C SER A 129 -9.72 -12.05 14.74
N TYR A 130 -8.54 -12.37 15.28
CA TYR A 130 -7.36 -11.52 15.23
C TYR A 130 -6.47 -11.87 14.04
N ASP A 131 -6.25 -10.89 13.17
CA ASP A 131 -5.47 -11.04 11.93
C ASP A 131 -4.72 -9.73 11.65
N SER A 132 -3.46 -9.68 12.12
CA SER A 132 -2.58 -8.52 12.06
C SER A 132 -1.84 -8.41 10.73
N VAL A 133 -1.33 -7.22 10.39
CA VAL A 133 -0.49 -7.03 9.20
C VAL A 133 0.77 -7.91 9.26
N GLU A 134 1.34 -8.07 10.45
CA GLU A 134 2.50 -8.93 10.72
C GLU A 134 2.24 -10.43 10.44
N ALA A 135 0.97 -10.85 10.44
CA ALA A 135 0.63 -12.24 10.12
C ALA A 135 0.58 -12.47 8.59
N ASN A 136 0.46 -11.39 7.82
CA ASN A 136 0.24 -11.42 6.37
C ASN A 136 1.41 -10.83 5.57
N ASP A 137 2.46 -10.33 6.23
CA ASP A 137 3.67 -9.78 5.60
C ASP A 137 4.88 -10.74 5.64
N PHE A 138 4.65 -12.01 6.01
CA PHE A 138 5.68 -13.05 6.12
C PHE A 138 6.53 -13.30 4.86
N TRP A 139 6.05 -12.87 3.69
CA TRP A 139 6.69 -12.96 2.38
C TRP A 139 7.76 -11.88 2.15
N TRP A 140 7.86 -10.90 3.04
CA TRP A 140 8.90 -9.87 3.05
C TRP A 140 10.09 -10.21 3.96
N ALA A 141 10.05 -11.36 4.66
CA ALA A 141 11.10 -11.83 5.57
C ALA A 141 12.28 -12.49 4.84
#